data_AF-A0A0L0VDV5-F1
#
_entry.id   AF-A0A0L0VDV5-F1
#
_cell.length_a   1.000
_cell.length_b   1.000
_cell.length_c   1.000
_cell.angle_alpha   90.00
_cell.angle_beta   90.00
_cell.angle_gamma   90.00
#
_symmetry.space_group_name_H-M   'P 1'
#
loop_
_entity.id
_entity.type
_entity.pdbx_description
1 polymer ?
#
loop_
_entity_poly.entity_id
_entity_poly.type
_entity_poly.pdbx_seq_one_letter_code
_entity_poly.pdbx_strand_id
1 'polypeptide(L)'
;MFAISIVLLIQGKGAYSQSFGCSGNVKDHPFSGCVKHIYRQSKVDIMIAPWDNVVGAYDCSNTQHKKPTCCSNKSDMPATMDNIVWKRNCKEINGADIK
;
A
#
# COMPACT_ATOMS: atom_id res chain seq x y z
N MET A 1 6.03 28.10 -33.11
CA MET A 1 5.30 28.05 -31.83
C MET A 1 4.66 26.67 -31.70
N PHE A 2 5.17 25.81 -30.83
CA PHE A 2 4.46 24.61 -30.38
C PHE A 2 4.86 24.40 -28.92
N ALA A 3 4.06 24.97 -28.02
CA ALA A 3 4.19 24.71 -26.60
C ALA A 3 3.63 23.30 -26.36
N ILE A 4 4.53 22.35 -26.06
CA ILE A 4 4.11 21.03 -25.56
C ILE A 4 3.75 21.24 -24.09
N SER A 5 2.47 21.54 -23.86
CA SER A 5 1.88 21.58 -22.52
C SER A 5 1.97 20.17 -21.92
N ILE A 6 3.03 19.91 -21.15
CA ILE A 6 3.11 18.73 -20.30
C ILE A 6 2.01 18.89 -19.25
N VAL A 7 0.91 18.17 -19.47
CA VAL A 7 -0.18 18.04 -18.50
C VAL A 7 0.42 17.37 -17.26
N LEU A 8 0.72 18.18 -16.23
CA LEU A 8 0.94 17.70 -14.88
C LEU A 8 -0.36 17.01 -14.43
N LEU A 9 -0.41 15.69 -14.53
CA LEU A 9 -1.43 14.87 -13.89
C LEU A 9 -1.16 14.89 -12.38
N ILE A 10 -1.59 15.97 -11.73
CA ILE A 10 -1.84 15.99 -10.29
C ILE A 10 -3.09 15.12 -10.09
N GLN A 11 -2.90 13.80 -10.10
CA GLN A 11 -3.95 12.89 -9.68
C GLN A 11 -4.13 13.10 -8.18
N GLY A 12 -5.25 13.73 -7.84
CA GLY A 12 -5.69 13.90 -6.47
C GLY A 12 -5.65 12.55 -5.75
N LYS A 13 -5.21 12.60 -4.49
CA LYS A 13 -5.20 11.52 -3.51
C LYS A 13 -6.63 10.98 -3.24
N GLY A 14 -7.27 10.40 -4.25
CA GLY A 14 -8.29 9.39 -4.06
C GLY A 14 -7.57 8.05 -4.07
N ALA A 15 -7.56 7.35 -2.94
CA ALA A 15 -7.05 5.99 -2.84
C ALA A 15 -7.95 5.05 -3.66
N TYR A 16 -7.86 5.14 -4.99
CA TYR A 16 -8.38 4.13 -5.88
C TYR A 16 -7.41 2.97 -5.77
N SER A 17 -7.84 1.90 -5.09
CA SER A 17 -7.07 0.68 -4.94
C SER A 17 -6.93 0.05 -6.32
N GLN A 18 -5.86 0.42 -7.01
CA GLN A 18 -5.42 -0.21 -8.24
C GLN A 18 -4.85 -1.58 -7.86
N SER A 19 -5.25 -2.61 -8.58
CA SER A 19 -4.67 -3.95 -8.52
C SER A 19 -3.15 -3.88 -8.40
N PHE A 20 -2.57 -4.56 -7.40
CA PHE A 20 -1.16 -4.43 -7.07
C PHE A 20 -0.50 -5.77 -6.72
N GLY A 21 0.83 -5.73 -6.65
CA GLY A 21 1.66 -6.83 -6.17
C GLY A 21 3.05 -6.31 -5.85
N CYS A 22 3.59 -6.69 -4.70
CA CYS A 22 4.87 -6.16 -4.22
C CYS A 22 6.06 -7.03 -4.64
N SER A 23 5.87 -8.34 -4.75
CA SER A 23 6.90 -9.28 -5.21
C SER A 23 7.41 -8.90 -6.60
N GLY A 24 8.71 -8.66 -6.72
CA GLY A 24 9.38 -8.23 -7.96
C GLY A 24 9.23 -6.75 -8.31
N ASN A 25 8.29 -6.01 -7.70
CA ASN A 25 8.01 -4.60 -8.00
C ASN A 25 8.57 -3.64 -6.95
N VAL A 26 8.60 -4.03 -5.68
CA VAL A 26 9.17 -3.23 -4.60
C VAL A 26 10.37 -3.96 -4.00
N LYS A 27 11.56 -3.36 -4.21
CA LYS A 27 12.82 -3.94 -3.76
C LYS A 27 12.79 -4.22 -2.26
N ASP A 28 13.18 -5.44 -1.88
CA ASP A 28 13.28 -5.93 -0.50
C ASP A 28 11.94 -5.94 0.30
N HIS A 29 10.80 -5.66 -0.34
CA HIS A 29 9.48 -5.63 0.30
C HIS A 29 8.46 -6.45 -0.50
N PRO A 30 8.61 -7.78 -0.58
CA PRO A 30 7.81 -8.59 -1.50
C PRO A 30 6.37 -8.86 -1.01
N PHE A 31 6.05 -8.55 0.25
CA PHE A 31 4.78 -8.92 0.86
C PHE A 31 3.73 -7.82 0.68
N SER A 32 2.60 -8.16 0.07
CA SER A 32 1.46 -7.27 -0.15
C SER A 32 0.50 -7.27 1.02
N GLY A 33 0.23 -6.08 1.57
CA GLY A 33 -0.65 -5.88 2.72
C GLY A 33 -1.71 -4.81 2.48
N CYS A 34 -2.76 -4.88 3.29
CA CYS A 34 -3.83 -3.89 3.37
C CYS A 34 -3.85 -3.31 4.79
N VAL A 35 -3.94 -1.98 4.91
CA VAL A 35 -3.76 -1.23 6.15
C VAL A 35 -5.01 -0.43 6.54
N LYS A 36 -5.31 -0.42 7.84
CA LYS A 36 -6.29 0.44 8.49
C LYS A 36 -5.62 1.24 9.60
N HIS A 37 -5.75 2.57 9.57
CA HIS A 37 -5.25 3.43 10.64
C HIS A 37 -6.13 3.35 11.88
N ILE A 38 -5.49 3.19 13.05
CA ILE A 38 -6.13 3.30 14.37
C ILE A 38 -5.78 4.68 14.94
N TYR A 39 -6.56 5.69 14.54
CA TYR A 39 -6.25 7.11 14.78
C TYR A 39 -6.04 7.50 16.24
N ARG A 40 -6.71 6.83 17.20
CA ARG A 40 -6.56 7.14 18.63
C ARG A 40 -5.28 6.58 19.26
N GLN A 41 -4.58 5.67 18.58
CA GLN A 41 -3.47 4.92 19.18
C GLN A 41 -2.15 5.11 18.43
N SER A 42 -2.11 5.92 17.36
CA SER A 42 -0.93 6.02 16.48
C SER A 42 -0.44 4.65 16.01
N LYS A 43 -1.37 3.74 15.78
CA LYS A 43 -1.15 2.36 15.32
C LYS A 43 -1.81 2.15 13.98
N VAL A 44 -1.36 1.11 13.31
CA VAL A 44 -2.02 0.55 12.14
C VAL A 44 -2.37 -0.90 12.41
N ASP A 45 -3.50 -1.32 11.88
CA ASP A 45 -3.83 -2.72 11.75
C ASP A 45 -3.55 -3.12 10.30
N ILE A 46 -2.82 -4.22 10.12
CA ILE A 46 -2.40 -4.72 8.81
C ILE A 46 -2.89 -6.14 8.64
N MET A 47 -3.44 -6.42 7.47
CA MET A 47 -3.76 -7.77 7.01
C MET A 47 -2.99 -8.10 5.73
N ILE A 48 -2.80 -9.39 5.47
CA ILE A 48 -2.34 -9.86 4.15
C ILE A 48 -3.37 -9.40 3.12
N ALA A 49 -2.91 -8.79 2.02
CA ALA A 49 -3.82 -8.34 0.98
C ALA A 49 -4.54 -9.55 0.35
N PRO A 50 -5.88 -9.51 0.20
CA PRO A 50 -6.60 -10.62 -0.40
C PRO A 50 -6.34 -10.64 -1.91
N TRP A 51 -6.26 -11.85 -2.46
CA TRP A 51 -6.12 -12.06 -3.89
C TRP A 51 -7.50 -11.96 -4.57
N ASP A 52 -7.61 -11.11 -5.58
CA ASP A 52 -8.78 -11.01 -6.44
C ASP A 52 -8.56 -11.88 -7.69
N ASN A 53 -9.35 -12.95 -7.82
CA ASN A 53 -9.29 -13.87 -8.96
C ASN A 53 -9.85 -13.29 -10.26
N VAL A 54 -10.72 -12.27 -10.19
CA VAL A 54 -11.32 -11.64 -11.37
C VAL A 54 -10.27 -10.78 -12.07
N VAL A 55 -9.47 -10.04 -11.30
CA VAL A 55 -8.44 -9.15 -11.84
C VAL A 55 -7.06 -9.81 -11.89
N GLY A 56 -6.84 -10.89 -11.13
CA GLY A 56 -5.57 -11.59 -11.08
C GLY A 56 -4.49 -10.79 -10.34
N ALA A 57 -4.85 -10.14 -9.24
CA ALA A 57 -3.96 -9.28 -8.46
C ALA A 57 -4.43 -9.14 -7.01
N TYR A 58 -3.62 -8.53 -6.14
CA TYR A 58 -4.06 -8.13 -4.82
C TYR A 58 -4.94 -6.88 -4.88
N ASP A 59 -6.00 -6.84 -4.06
CA ASP A 59 -6.94 -5.71 -4.00
C ASP A 59 -7.44 -5.45 -2.57
N CYS A 60 -7.31 -4.21 -2.10
CA CYS A 60 -7.81 -3.81 -0.78
C CYS A 60 -9.24 -3.24 -0.83
N SER A 61 -9.83 -3.04 -2.02
CA SER A 61 -11.11 -2.33 -2.21
C SER A 61 -12.27 -2.95 -1.45
N ASN A 62 -12.28 -4.27 -1.28
CA ASN A 62 -13.36 -5.00 -0.60
C ASN A 62 -13.10 -5.28 0.88
N THR A 63 -12.04 -4.68 1.46
CA THR A 63 -11.67 -4.86 2.88
C THR A 63 -12.03 -3.62 3.72
N GLN A 64 -11.92 -3.70 5.06
CA GLN A 64 -11.91 -2.48 5.89
C GLN A 64 -10.55 -1.77 5.87
N HIS A 65 -9.52 -2.41 5.34
CA HIS A 65 -8.12 -2.00 5.32
C HIS A 65 -7.78 -1.39 3.96
N LYS A 66 -8.34 -0.21 3.67
CA LYS A 66 -8.33 0.35 2.31
C LYS A 66 -6.95 0.75 1.78
N LYS A 67 -5.94 0.95 2.62
CA LYS A 67 -4.63 1.45 2.18
C LYS A 67 -3.70 0.28 1.82
N PRO A 68 -3.27 0.11 0.55
CA PRO A 68 -2.30 -0.93 0.20
C PRO A 68 -0.90 -0.57 0.71
N THR A 69 -0.07 -1.58 1.00
CA THR A 69 1.32 -1.41 1.43
C THR A 69 2.18 -2.61 1.03
N CYS A 70 3.49 -2.42 0.98
CA CYS A 70 4.48 -3.47 0.74
C CYS A 70 5.42 -3.59 1.94
N CYS A 71 5.51 -4.74 2.61
CA CYS A 71 6.39 -4.94 3.77
C CYS A 71 7.54 -5.91 3.49
N SER A 72 8.61 -5.76 4.27
CA SER A 72 9.82 -6.57 4.16
C SER A 72 9.66 -8.00 4.67
N ASN A 73 8.84 -8.21 5.72
CA ASN A 73 8.66 -9.53 6.32
C ASN A 73 7.19 -9.94 6.35
N LYS A 74 6.94 -11.25 6.18
CA LYS A 74 5.61 -11.82 6.35
C LYS A 74 5.10 -11.65 7.78
N SER A 75 5.97 -11.73 8.79
CA SER A 75 5.58 -11.61 10.21
C SER A 75 5.02 -10.24 10.59
N ASP A 76 5.23 -9.22 9.74
CA ASP A 76 4.57 -7.92 9.88
C ASP A 76 3.07 -8.01 9.52
N MET A 77 2.57 -9.17 9.07
CA MET A 77 1.18 -9.40 8.64
C MET A 77 0.65 -10.81 8.98
N PRO A 78 -0.59 -10.94 9.48
CA PRO A 78 -1.46 -9.89 9.98
C PRO A 78 -1.01 -9.42 11.39
N ALA A 79 -0.97 -8.10 11.62
CA ALA A 79 -0.51 -7.54 12.88
C ALA A 79 -1.08 -6.13 13.13
N THR A 80 -1.30 -5.82 14.41
CA THR A 80 -1.43 -4.43 14.87
C THR A 80 -0.06 -3.94 15.34
N MET A 81 0.43 -2.85 14.75
CA MET A 81 1.76 -2.30 15.07
C MET A 81 1.77 -0.78 15.15
N ASP A 82 2.79 -0.24 15.81
CA ASP A 82 3.01 1.20 15.88
C ASP A 82 3.30 1.79 14.50
N ASN A 83 2.80 3.00 14.25
CA ASN A 83 2.98 3.70 12.97
C ASN A 83 4.47 3.89 12.63
N ILE A 84 5.33 4.09 13.63
CA ILE A 84 6.79 4.17 13.44
C ILE A 84 7.37 2.85 12.92
N VAL A 85 6.89 1.70 13.43
CA VAL A 85 7.35 0.38 12.99
C VAL A 85 6.87 0.10 11.57
N TRP A 86 5.60 0.40 11.29
CA TRP A 86 5.05 0.28 9.94
C TRP A 86 5.82 1.12 8.90
N LYS A 87 6.10 2.38 9.21
CA LYS A 87 6.88 3.28 8.33
C LYS A 87 8.31 2.79 8.08
N ARG A 88 8.88 2.02 9.02
CA ARG A 88 10.24 1.47 8.93
C ARG A 88 10.27 0.18 8.12
N ASN A 89 9.31 -0.71 8.34
CA ASN A 89 9.30 -2.07 7.79
C ASN A 89 8.53 -2.17 6.46
N CYS A 90 7.78 -1.12 6.10
CA CYS A 90 6.91 -1.13 4.94
C CYS A 90 7.08 0.14 4.09
N LYS A 91 6.65 0.03 2.84
CA LYS A 91 6.68 1.04 1.79
C LYS A 91 5.29 1.23 1.18
N GLU A 92 5.13 2.34 0.50
CA GLU A 92 4.03 2.53 -0.45
C GLU A 92 4.22 1.56 -1.64
N ILE A 93 3.15 1.27 -2.39
CA ILE A 93 3.18 0.29 -3.50
C ILE A 93 4.12 0.67 -4.66
N ASN A 94 4.52 1.95 -4.74
CA ASN A 94 5.50 2.44 -5.71
C ASN A 94 6.95 2.40 -5.17
N GLY A 95 7.16 1.83 -3.99
CA GLY A 95 8.46 1.73 -3.30
C GLY A 95 8.89 2.96 -2.52
N ALA A 96 8.08 4.02 -2.48
CA ALA A 96 8.39 5.21 -1.68
C ALA A 96 8.21 4.96 -0.17
N ASP A 97 8.88 5.78 0.63
CA ASP A 97 8.66 5.85 2.07
C ASP A 97 7.24 6.30 2.42
N ILE A 98 6.71 5.71 3.49
CA ILE A 98 5.39 6.04 4.03
C ILE A 98 5.50 7.32 4.87
N LYS A 99 4.69 8.32 4.54
CA LYS A 99 4.70 9.65 5.19
C LYS A 99 3.81 9.73 6.42
#